data_AF-A0A037ZIJ0-F1
#
_entry.id   AF-A0A037ZIJ0-F1
#
_cell.length_a   1.000
_cell.length_b   1.000
_cell.length_c   1.000
_cell.angle_alpha   90.00
_cell.angle_beta   90.00
_cell.angle_gamma   90.00
#
_symmetry.space_group_name_H-M   'P 1'
#
loop_
_entity.id
_entity.type
_entity.pdbx_description
1 polymer ?
#
loop_
_entity_poly.entity_id
_entity_poly.type
_entity_poly.pdbx_seq_one_letter_code
_entity_poly.pdbx_strand_id
1 'polypeptide(L)'
;MSKTAELSNLLATLSKHCDTGFALAIHIRFTRPSLLFQTYAPDWMQYYSQNGLFLSDPVVKWGIENAGLVHWDDLRDQDPAGVLAKASEHGLHNGITYSCGPVESRTISGLTTSAEPFTDAAIAEMKQTIDAVHALTQDIESLPAAEREAMMAIQLGEE
;
A
#
# COMPACT_ATOMS: atom_id res chain seq x y z
N MET A 1 -24.50 -4.61 -2.49
CA MET A 1 -23.37 -5.44 -2.03
C MET A 1 -22.85 -4.85 -0.73
N SER A 2 -22.27 -5.64 0.17
CA SER A 2 -21.64 -5.09 1.38
C SER A 2 -20.34 -4.37 1.00
N LYS A 3 -20.02 -3.25 1.67
CA LYS A 3 -18.76 -2.50 1.47
C LYS A 3 -17.53 -3.41 1.62
N THR A 4 -17.59 -4.39 2.53
CA THR A 4 -16.52 -5.37 2.74
C THR A 4 -16.26 -6.22 1.50
N ALA A 5 -17.32 -6.69 0.82
CA ALA A 5 -17.19 -7.50 -0.39
C ALA A 5 -16.64 -6.68 -1.56
N GLU A 6 -17.05 -5.41 -1.67
CA GLU A 6 -16.54 -4.50 -2.69
C GLU A 6 -15.06 -4.16 -2.45
N LEU A 7 -14.67 -3.90 -1.20
CA LEU A 7 -13.27 -3.69 -0.83
C LEU A 7 -12.42 -4.93 -1.15
N SER A 8 -12.88 -6.12 -0.80
CA SER A 8 -12.18 -7.38 -1.11
C SER A 8 -11.95 -7.54 -2.61
N ASN A 9 -12.96 -7.26 -3.44
CA ASN A 9 -12.83 -7.31 -4.91
C ASN A 9 -11.81 -6.30 -5.46
N LEU A 10 -11.78 -5.08 -4.91
CA LEU A 10 -10.80 -4.07 -5.30
C LEU A 10 -9.37 -4.51 -4.95
N LEU A 11 -9.17 -5.04 -3.74
CA LEU A 11 -7.87 -5.55 -3.29
C LEU A 11 -7.42 -6.76 -4.12
N ALA A 12 -8.34 -7.66 -4.47
CA ALA A 12 -8.07 -8.80 -5.35
C ALA A 12 -7.82 -8.38 -6.82
N THR A 13 -8.28 -7.20 -7.22
CA THR A 13 -7.95 -6.64 -8.54
C THR A 13 -6.54 -6.05 -8.51
N LEU A 14 -6.20 -5.31 -7.44
CA LEU A 14 -4.87 -4.76 -7.23
C LEU A 14 -3.79 -5.86 -7.15
N SER A 15 -4.08 -6.97 -6.47
CA SER A 15 -3.14 -8.09 -6.33
C SER A 15 -2.72 -8.71 -7.66
N LYS A 16 -3.60 -8.70 -8.68
CA LYS A 16 -3.29 -9.27 -10.01
C LYS A 16 -2.17 -8.52 -10.74
N HIS A 17 -1.91 -7.28 -10.37
CA HIS A 17 -0.81 -6.51 -10.93
C HIS A 17 0.52 -6.77 -10.19
N CYS A 18 0.47 -7.14 -8.91
CA CYS A 18 1.65 -7.16 -8.02
C CYS A 18 2.05 -8.58 -7.65
N ASP A 19 2.92 -9.22 -8.45
CA ASP A 19 3.36 -10.60 -8.20
C ASP A 19 4.22 -10.77 -6.93
N THR A 20 4.90 -9.71 -6.49
CA THR A 20 5.71 -9.70 -5.26
C THR A 20 4.98 -9.11 -4.06
N GLY A 21 3.69 -8.80 -4.23
CA GLY A 21 2.83 -8.23 -3.21
C GLY A 21 2.79 -6.69 -3.22
N PHE A 22 1.96 -6.16 -2.33
CA PHE A 22 1.74 -4.74 -2.15
C PHE A 22 1.45 -4.43 -0.68
N ALA A 23 1.63 -3.17 -0.30
CA ALA A 23 1.14 -2.61 0.94
C ALA A 23 0.16 -1.47 0.62
N LEU A 24 -0.95 -1.40 1.36
CA LEU A 24 -1.94 -0.35 1.25
C LEU A 24 -2.32 0.12 2.65
N ALA A 25 -1.86 1.31 3.01
CA ALA A 25 -2.16 1.99 4.26
C ALA A 25 -3.22 3.07 3.98
N ILE A 26 -4.45 2.83 4.44
CA ILE A 26 -5.63 3.62 4.07
C ILE A 26 -5.99 4.58 5.20
N HIS A 27 -6.31 5.84 4.85
CA HIS A 27 -6.71 6.89 5.79
C HIS A 27 -5.75 7.00 6.98
N ILE A 28 -4.49 7.29 6.69
CA ILE A 28 -3.46 7.55 7.68
C ILE A 28 -3.78 8.87 8.37
N ARG A 29 -4.04 8.79 9.68
CA ARG A 29 -4.25 9.94 10.56
C ARG A 29 -3.28 9.86 11.74
N PHE A 30 -2.59 10.95 12.07
CA PHE A 30 -1.66 11.00 13.21
C PHE A 30 -0.73 9.77 13.30
N THR A 31 -0.15 9.36 12.16
CA THR A 31 0.74 8.19 11.97
C THR A 31 0.10 6.80 12.01
N ARG A 32 -1.22 6.66 12.13
CA ARG A 32 -1.90 5.36 12.11
C ARG A 32 -2.85 5.24 10.92
N PRO A 33 -2.73 4.18 10.10
CA PRO A 33 -3.75 3.86 9.11
C PRO A 33 -5.02 3.33 9.78
N SER A 34 -6.17 3.64 9.18
CA SER A 34 -7.46 3.07 9.59
C SER A 34 -7.60 1.62 9.13
N LEU A 35 -7.04 1.30 7.96
CA LEU A 35 -6.89 -0.06 7.46
C LEU A 35 -5.48 -0.23 6.88
N LEU A 36 -4.86 -1.37 7.14
CA LEU A 36 -3.56 -1.73 6.60
C LEU A 36 -3.66 -3.11 5.97
N PHE A 37 -3.39 -3.19 4.67
CA PHE A 37 -3.29 -4.44 3.94
C PHE A 37 -1.86 -4.62 3.46
N GLN A 38 -1.26 -5.79 3.69
CA GLN A 38 0.09 -6.11 3.26
C GLN A 38 0.13 -7.53 2.75
N THR A 39 0.67 -7.72 1.55
CA THR A 39 0.79 -9.03 0.88
C THR A 39 2.23 -9.37 0.52
N TYR A 40 3.19 -8.60 1.03
CA TYR A 40 4.61 -8.90 0.87
C TYR A 40 4.99 -10.23 1.51
N ALA A 41 6.11 -10.81 1.07
CA ALA A 41 6.65 -12.02 1.67
C ALA A 41 6.87 -11.87 3.19
N PRO A 42 6.57 -12.92 3.99
CA PRO A 42 6.66 -12.86 5.45
C PRO A 42 8.07 -12.50 5.95
N ASP A 43 9.12 -12.97 5.26
CA ASP A 43 10.52 -12.64 5.58
C ASP A 43 10.80 -11.14 5.49
N TRP A 44 10.28 -10.47 4.45
CA TRP A 44 10.39 -9.02 4.31
C TRP A 44 9.60 -8.29 5.40
N MET A 45 8.35 -8.68 5.64
CA MET A 45 7.52 -8.05 6.66
C MET A 45 8.13 -8.17 8.07
N GLN A 46 8.71 -9.35 8.38
CA GLN A 46 9.42 -9.57 9.63
C GLN A 46 10.67 -8.69 9.74
N TYR A 47 11.49 -8.63 8.69
CA TYR A 47 12.68 -7.77 8.66
C TYR A 47 12.31 -6.29 8.83
N TYR A 48 11.30 -5.82 8.11
CA TYR A 48 10.79 -4.45 8.15
C TYR A 48 10.35 -4.04 9.56
N SER A 49 9.60 -4.92 10.22
CA SER A 49 9.11 -4.71 11.58
C SER A 49 10.24 -4.74 12.63
N GLN A 50 11.11 -5.76 12.58
CA GLN A 50 12.20 -5.91 13.55
C GLN A 50 13.21 -4.76 13.53
N ASN A 51 13.46 -4.19 12.35
CA ASN A 51 14.38 -3.07 12.18
C ASN A 51 13.69 -1.70 12.31
N GLY A 52 12.38 -1.66 12.59
CA GLY A 52 11.64 -0.42 12.75
C GLY A 52 11.69 0.50 11.52
N LEU A 53 11.70 -0.08 10.31
CA LEU A 53 12.02 0.66 9.09
C LEU A 53 10.97 1.72 8.74
N PHE A 54 9.75 1.64 9.28
CA PHE A 54 8.66 2.60 9.03
C PHE A 54 9.07 4.08 9.14
N LEU A 55 9.86 4.45 10.16
CA LEU A 55 10.30 5.84 10.35
C LEU A 55 11.44 6.25 9.43
N SER A 56 12.17 5.27 8.90
CA SER A 56 13.31 5.48 8.01
C SER A 56 12.91 5.37 6.54
N ASP A 57 11.78 4.72 6.26
CA ASP A 57 11.29 4.37 4.93
C ASP A 57 11.01 5.63 4.09
N PRO A 58 11.74 5.84 2.99
CA PRO A 58 11.53 6.98 2.11
C PRO A 58 10.18 6.92 1.40
N VAL A 59 9.62 5.73 1.15
CA VAL A 59 8.31 5.54 0.52
C VAL A 59 7.20 6.07 1.41
N VAL A 60 7.25 5.75 2.70
CA VAL A 60 6.28 6.21 3.69
C VAL A 60 6.38 7.72 3.86
N LYS A 61 7.59 8.26 4.01
CA LYS A 61 7.82 9.71 4.12
C LYS A 61 7.27 10.46 2.91
N TRP A 62 7.69 10.05 1.70
CA TRP A 62 7.23 10.67 0.48
C TRP A 62 5.71 10.61 0.36
N GLY A 63 5.09 9.47 0.66
CA GLY A 63 3.65 9.31 0.58
C GLY A 63 2.88 10.16 1.60
N ILE A 64 3.46 10.49 2.75
CA ILE A 64 2.86 11.40 3.74
C ILE A 64 2.94 12.85 3.25
N GLU A 65 4.06 13.23 2.64
CA GLU A 65 4.33 14.61 2.22
C GLU A 65 3.72 14.96 0.86
N ASN A 66 3.67 14.00 -0.07
CA ASN A 66 3.34 14.22 -1.48
C ASN A 66 2.15 13.36 -1.94
N ALA A 67 1.33 13.90 -2.85
CA ALA A 67 0.25 13.18 -3.52
C ALA A 67 0.63 12.90 -4.97
N GLY A 68 0.27 11.73 -5.49
CA GLY A 68 0.61 11.30 -6.83
C GLY A 68 1.43 10.01 -6.82
N LEU A 69 2.19 9.80 -7.89
CA LEU A 69 2.99 8.61 -8.12
C LEU A 69 4.49 8.95 -8.03
N VAL A 70 5.27 8.06 -7.42
CA VAL A 70 6.74 8.08 -7.48
C VAL A 70 7.29 6.67 -7.66
N HIS A 71 8.38 6.51 -8.41
CA HIS A 71 9.09 5.25 -8.46
C HIS A 71 10.04 5.15 -7.27
N TRP A 72 10.22 3.95 -6.74
CA TRP A 72 11.16 3.72 -5.64
C TRP A 72 12.60 4.08 -6.06
N ASP A 73 12.92 3.95 -7.34
CA ASP A 73 14.23 4.34 -7.88
C ASP A 73 14.54 5.83 -7.67
N ASP A 74 13.53 6.70 -7.85
CA ASP A 74 13.65 8.16 -7.63
C ASP A 74 13.82 8.54 -6.14
N LEU A 75 13.57 7.59 -5.23
CA LEU A 75 13.68 7.78 -3.79
C LEU A 75 15.01 7.26 -3.22
N ARG A 76 15.89 6.65 -4.03
CA ARG A 76 17.16 6.06 -3.56
C ARG A 76 18.07 7.08 -2.86
N ASP A 77 18.12 8.31 -3.34
CA ASP A 77 18.93 9.39 -2.73
C ASP A 77 18.40 9.80 -1.34
N GLN A 78 17.14 9.47 -1.04
CA GLN A 78 16.46 9.80 0.21
C GLN A 78 16.42 8.60 1.18
N ASP A 79 17.17 7.53 0.89
CA ASP A 79 17.19 6.28 1.65
C ASP A 79 18.53 6.06 2.43
N PRO A 80 18.83 6.87 3.46
CA PRO A 80 20.05 6.70 4.25
C PRO A 80 20.08 5.39 5.04
N ALA A 81 18.93 4.75 5.24
CA ALA A 81 18.80 3.48 5.96
C ALA A 81 18.89 2.24 5.04
N GLY A 82 18.91 2.43 3.72
CA GLY A 82 18.98 1.34 2.75
C GLY A 82 17.75 0.45 2.70
N VAL A 83 16.56 0.98 3.05
CA VAL A 83 15.28 0.25 3.02
C VAL A 83 14.98 -0.29 1.63
N LEU A 84 15.16 0.51 0.57
CA LEU A 84 14.89 0.14 -0.81
C LEU A 84 15.89 -0.88 -1.33
N ALA A 85 17.16 -0.74 -0.95
CA ALA A 85 18.19 -1.73 -1.26
C ALA A 85 17.85 -3.08 -0.62
N LYS A 86 17.44 -3.08 0.66
CA LYS A 86 17.00 -4.28 1.37
C LYS A 86 15.73 -4.87 0.78
N ALA A 87 14.75 -4.04 0.41
CA ALA A 87 13.55 -4.50 -0.27
C ALA A 87 13.90 -5.26 -1.56
N SER A 88 14.82 -4.71 -2.36
CA SER A 88 15.33 -5.37 -3.57
C SER A 88 16.09 -6.66 -3.28
N GLU A 89 16.86 -6.76 -2.18
CA GLU A 89 17.50 -8.02 -1.76
C GLU A 89 16.48 -9.10 -1.38
N HIS A 90 15.29 -8.69 -0.91
CA HIS A 90 14.17 -9.57 -0.60
C HIS A 90 13.22 -9.82 -1.81
N GLY A 91 13.63 -9.42 -3.02
CA GLY A 91 12.87 -9.68 -4.25
C GLY A 91 11.80 -8.62 -4.59
N LEU A 92 11.70 -7.54 -3.82
CA LEU A 92 10.80 -6.43 -4.11
C LEU A 92 11.47 -5.47 -5.11
N HIS A 93 11.21 -5.71 -6.39
CA HIS A 93 11.74 -4.90 -7.49
C HIS A 93 10.66 -4.00 -8.10
N ASN A 94 11.11 -3.05 -8.92
CA ASN A 94 10.27 -2.15 -9.72
C ASN A 94 9.14 -1.48 -8.93
N GLY A 95 9.45 -1.12 -7.68
CA GLY A 95 8.46 -0.58 -6.77
C GLY A 95 7.97 0.80 -7.19
N ILE A 96 6.67 1.03 -7.04
CA ILE A 96 6.05 2.33 -7.18
C ILE A 96 5.23 2.64 -5.93
N THR A 97 5.12 3.93 -5.64
CA THR A 97 4.28 4.43 -4.56
C THR A 97 3.25 5.36 -5.13
N TYR A 98 1.97 5.11 -4.80
CA TYR A 98 0.87 6.01 -5.10
C TYR A 98 0.25 6.51 -3.81
N SER A 99 0.12 7.83 -3.70
CA SER A 99 -0.48 8.50 -2.55
C SER A 99 -1.66 9.37 -3.01
N CYS A 100 -2.82 9.17 -2.39
CA CYS A 100 -4.04 9.92 -2.70
C CYS A 100 -4.79 10.36 -1.43
N GLY A 101 -5.77 11.24 -1.61
CA GLY A 101 -6.54 11.85 -0.52
C GLY A 101 -5.87 13.07 0.13
N PRO A 102 -6.58 13.76 1.05
CA PRO A 102 -6.06 14.92 1.75
C PRO A 102 -4.98 14.52 2.77
N VAL A 103 -4.11 15.48 3.15
CA VAL A 103 -3.02 15.27 4.13
C VAL A 103 -3.53 14.69 5.45
N GLU A 104 -4.74 15.09 5.88
CA GLU A 104 -5.38 14.64 7.12
C GLU A 104 -5.93 13.20 7.06
N SER A 105 -5.90 12.56 5.88
CA SER A 105 -6.49 11.24 5.65
C SER A 105 -5.87 10.53 4.46
N ARG A 106 -4.53 10.57 4.30
CA ARG A 106 -3.89 10.01 3.11
C ARG A 106 -4.03 8.49 3.03
N THR A 107 -4.20 8.00 1.82
CA THR A 107 -3.97 6.60 1.48
C THR A 107 -2.64 6.49 0.74
N ILE A 108 -1.76 5.62 1.22
CA ILE A 108 -0.45 5.36 0.62
C ILE A 108 -0.39 3.89 0.22
N SER A 109 -0.04 3.62 -1.02
CA SER A 109 0.22 2.27 -1.53
C SER A 109 1.69 2.10 -1.90
N GLY A 110 2.30 0.98 -1.53
CA GLY A 110 3.55 0.49 -2.10
C GLY A 110 3.26 -0.74 -2.97
N LEU A 111 3.53 -0.67 -4.26
CA LEU A 111 3.24 -1.72 -5.23
C LEU A 111 4.56 -2.18 -5.83
N THR A 112 4.80 -3.50 -5.91
CA THR A 112 6.06 -4.04 -6.42
C THR A 112 5.80 -5.17 -7.41
N THR A 113 6.77 -5.42 -8.30
CA THR A 113 6.72 -6.52 -9.25
C THR A 113 8.13 -7.07 -9.51
N SER A 114 8.28 -8.39 -9.54
CA SER A 114 9.57 -9.02 -9.88
C SER A 114 9.85 -9.00 -11.38
N ALA A 115 8.85 -8.71 -12.20
CA ALA A 115 8.92 -8.70 -13.65
C ALA A 115 9.48 -7.36 -14.17
N GLU A 116 8.87 -6.82 -15.22
CA GLU A 116 9.22 -5.52 -15.78
C GLU A 116 8.51 -4.38 -15.02
N PRO A 117 9.01 -3.14 -15.11
CA PRO A 117 8.32 -1.97 -14.59
C PRO A 117 6.87 -1.91 -15.07
N PHE A 118 5.97 -1.47 -14.18
CA PHE A 118 4.56 -1.29 -14.51
C PHE A 118 4.39 -0.36 -15.72
N THR A 119 3.53 -0.75 -16.66
CA THR A 119 3.17 0.10 -17.80
C THR A 119 2.27 1.25 -17.35
N ASP A 120 2.27 2.37 -18.08
CA ASP A 120 1.38 3.50 -17.78
C ASP A 120 -0.10 3.10 -17.71
N ALA A 121 -0.52 2.15 -18.53
CA ALA A 121 -1.88 1.60 -18.50
C ALA A 121 -2.17 0.87 -17.19
N ALA A 122 -1.29 -0.05 -16.77
CA ALA A 122 -1.42 -0.76 -15.50
C ALA A 122 -1.39 0.21 -14.30
N ILE A 123 -0.51 1.22 -14.35
CA ILE A 123 -0.45 2.27 -13.32
C ILE A 123 -1.78 3.03 -13.25
N ALA A 124 -2.37 3.39 -14.39
CA ALA A 124 -3.65 4.07 -14.42
C ALA A 124 -4.78 3.22 -13.81
N GLU A 125 -4.82 1.92 -14.08
CA GLU A 125 -5.80 0.98 -13.50
C GLU A 125 -5.61 0.81 -11.99
N MET A 126 -4.37 0.65 -11.52
CA MET A 126 -4.06 0.57 -10.09
C MET A 126 -4.44 1.86 -9.35
N LYS A 127 -4.16 3.03 -9.94
CA LYS A 127 -4.56 4.33 -9.38
C LYS A 127 -6.06 4.42 -9.21
N GLN A 128 -6.84 4.09 -10.24
CA GLN A 128 -8.30 4.08 -10.17
C GLN A 128 -8.81 3.12 -9.08
N THR A 129 -8.20 1.95 -8.96
CA THR A 129 -8.54 0.97 -7.93
C THR A 129 -8.27 1.52 -6.53
N ILE A 130 -7.11 2.16 -6.31
CA ILE A 130 -6.74 2.74 -5.02
C ILE A 130 -7.62 3.93 -4.66
N ASP A 131 -7.94 4.79 -5.63
CA ASP A 131 -8.86 5.91 -5.44
C ASP A 131 -10.28 5.42 -5.09
N ALA A 132 -10.75 4.33 -5.72
CA ALA A 132 -12.00 3.68 -5.36
C ALA A 132 -11.96 3.09 -3.94
N VAL A 133 -10.86 2.45 -3.55
CA VAL A 133 -10.67 1.95 -2.17
C VAL A 133 -10.73 3.09 -1.16
N HIS A 134 -10.02 4.20 -1.41
CA HIS A 134 -10.04 5.38 -0.57
C HIS A 134 -11.45 5.96 -0.44
N ALA A 135 -12.17 6.16 -1.55
CA ALA A 135 -13.53 6.69 -1.52
C ALA A 135 -14.51 5.74 -0.79
N LEU A 136 -14.38 4.43 -0.99
CA LEU A 136 -15.24 3.42 -0.36
C LEU A 136 -15.09 3.41 1.17
N THR A 137 -13.88 3.68 1.65
CA THR A 137 -13.46 3.61 3.05
C THR A 137 -13.46 4.97 3.76
N GLN A 138 -13.85 6.05 3.10
CA GLN A 138 -13.82 7.42 3.65
C GLN A 138 -14.58 7.57 4.97
N ASP A 139 -15.72 6.88 5.09
CA ASP A 139 -16.58 6.93 6.28
C ASP A 139 -16.33 5.78 7.26
N ILE A 140 -15.19 5.07 7.16
CA ILE A 140 -14.94 3.86 7.94
C ILE A 140 -15.08 4.07 9.45
N GLU A 141 -14.72 5.24 9.97
CA GLU A 141 -14.83 5.56 11.40
C GLU A 141 -16.29 5.61 11.88
N SER A 142 -17.22 5.98 10.98
CA SER A 142 -18.65 6.07 11.23
C SER A 142 -19.38 4.75 11.02
N LEU A 143 -18.71 3.71 10.48
CA LEU A 143 -19.32 2.40 10.28
C LEU A 143 -19.51 1.65 11.61
N PRO A 144 -20.52 0.76 11.68
CA PRO A 144 -20.69 -0.13 12.83
C PRO A 144 -19.44 -0.94 13.11
N ALA A 145 -19.14 -1.22 14.38
CA ALA A 145 -17.95 -1.96 14.79
C ALA A 145 -17.78 -3.28 14.02
N ALA A 146 -18.85 -4.07 13.90
CA ALA A 146 -18.84 -5.33 13.18
C ALA A 146 -18.46 -5.18 11.69
N GLU A 147 -18.85 -4.09 11.02
CA GLU A 147 -18.49 -3.86 9.63
C GLU A 147 -17.02 -3.43 9.50
N ARG A 148 -16.52 -2.59 10.41
CA ARG A 148 -15.10 -2.22 10.48
C ARG A 148 -14.22 -3.43 10.74
N GLU A 149 -14.61 -4.27 11.70
CA GLU A 149 -13.92 -5.52 12.02
C GLU A 149 -13.92 -6.48 10.83
N ALA A 150 -15.05 -6.59 10.12
CA ALA A 150 -15.12 -7.39 8.91
C ALA A 150 -14.18 -6.88 7.80
N MET A 151 -14.02 -5.55 7.66
CA MET A 151 -13.08 -4.96 6.70
C MET A 151 -11.62 -5.16 7.12
N MET A 152 -11.31 -5.06 8.42
CA MET A 152 -9.98 -5.35 8.96
C MET A 152 -9.59 -6.82 8.83
N ALA A 153 -10.59 -7.73 8.88
CA ALA A 153 -10.41 -9.17 8.77
C ALA A 153 -10.34 -9.67 7.31
N ILE A 154 -10.33 -8.78 6.30
CA ILE A 154 -10.13 -9.20 4.92
C ILE A 154 -8.71 -9.76 4.78
N GLN A 155 -8.63 -11.07 4.54
CA GLN A 155 -7.40 -11.77 4.23
C GLN A 155 -7.14 -11.70 2.72
N LEU A 156 -5.92 -11.34 2.34
CA LEU A 156 -5.45 -11.39 0.95
C LEU A 156 -4.53 -12.62 0.80
N GLY A 157 -5.03 -13.69 0.16
CA GLY A 157 -4.42 -15.04 0.07
C GLY A 157 -5.10 -16.02 1.05
N GLU A 158 -5.55 -17.23 0.69
CA GLU A 158 -5.03 -18.26 -0.23
C GLU A 158 -6.09 -18.73 -1.26
N GLU A 159 -5.69 -18.94 -2.52
CA GLU A 159 -6.25 -20.02 -3.38
C GLU A 159 -5.14 -21.04 -3.65
#